data_AF-A0A644YCE3-F1
#
_entry.id   AF-A0A644YCE3-F1
#
_cell.length_a   1.000
_cell.length_b   1.000
_cell.length_c   1.000
_cell.angle_alpha   90.00
_cell.angle_beta   90.00
_cell.angle_gamma   90.00
#
_symmetry.space_group_name_H-M   'P 1'
#
loop_
_entity.id
_entity.type
_entity.pdbx_description
1 polymer ?
#
loop_
_entity_poly.entity_id
_entity_poly.type
_entity_poly.pdbx_seq_one_letter_code
_entity_poly.pdbx_strand_id
1 'polypeptide(L)'
;MTDFKEFHIAGHDLGISQITCTDSQHMLARKDELVQALHQLRTDKHYDLAALMLTDVLQEGSRLFFAGDEQTIQQAFNCKTENGSTFLPHVMSRKKQVIPALSALWG
;
A
#
# COMPACT_ATOMS: atom_id res chain seq x y z
N MET A 1 -9.95 0.30 12.45
CA MET A 1 -9.55 0.47 11.03
C MET A 1 -10.54 -0.30 10.17
N THR A 2 -11.32 0.39 9.35
CA THR A 2 -12.56 -0.15 8.78
C THR A 2 -12.37 -1.07 7.56
N ASP A 3 -11.17 -1.15 6.97
CA ASP A 3 -10.86 -2.12 5.90
C ASP A 3 -9.38 -2.59 5.90
N PHE A 4 -8.86 -2.98 7.07
CA PHE A 4 -7.57 -3.66 7.17
C PHE A 4 -7.73 -5.15 6.91
N LYS A 5 -6.84 -5.74 6.10
CA LYS A 5 -6.82 -7.18 5.83
C LYS A 5 -5.40 -7.71 5.82
N GLU A 6 -5.27 -8.92 6.36
CA GLU A 6 -4.03 -9.69 6.37
C GLU A 6 -4.04 -10.70 5.23
N PHE A 7 -2.87 -10.94 4.64
CA PHE A 7 -2.67 -11.90 3.56
C PHE A 7 -1.37 -12.66 3.78
N HIS A 8 -1.37 -13.93 3.38
CA HIS A 8 -0.17 -14.74 3.27
C HIS A 8 -0.01 -15.16 1.81
N ILE A 9 1.08 -14.74 1.16
CA ILE A 9 1.30 -14.92 -0.28
C ILE A 9 2.74 -15.39 -0.50
N ALA A 10 2.92 -16.59 -1.07
CA ALA A 10 4.25 -17.14 -1.41
C ALA A 10 5.27 -17.09 -0.26
N GLY A 11 4.82 -17.31 0.99
CA GLY A 11 5.68 -17.25 2.17
C GLY A 11 5.87 -15.86 2.78
N HIS A 12 5.26 -14.82 2.20
CA HIS A 12 5.28 -13.46 2.71
C HIS A 12 3.99 -13.11 3.45
N ASP A 13 4.12 -12.47 4.61
CA ASP A 13 3.01 -11.97 5.42
C ASP A 13 2.77 -10.48 5.16
N LEU A 14 1.51 -10.12 4.90
CA LEU A 14 1.13 -8.77 4.51
C LEU A 14 -0.04 -8.23 5.32
N GLY A 15 0.03 -6.95 5.66
CA GLY A 15 -1.11 -6.18 6.20
C GLY A 15 -1.44 -4.98 5.31
N ILE A 16 -2.62 -4.97 4.68
CA ILE A 16 -3.00 -3.88 3.77
C ILE A 16 -4.36 -3.28 4.16
N SER A 17 -4.38 -1.98 4.43
CA SER A 17 -5.60 -1.19 4.60
C SER A 17 -5.99 -0.44 3.33
N GLN A 18 -7.28 -0.17 3.14
CA GLN A 18 -7.76 0.72 2.08
C GLN A 18 -8.70 1.79 2.66
N ILE A 19 -8.53 3.03 2.19
CA ILE A 19 -9.38 4.19 2.49
C ILE A 19 -9.76 4.83 1.17
N THR A 20 -11.06 5.00 0.91
CA THR A 20 -11.56 5.71 -0.27
C THR A 20 -11.99 7.11 0.14
N CYS A 21 -11.53 8.11 -0.60
CA CYS A 21 -11.84 9.52 -0.36
C CYS A 21 -12.10 10.26 -1.68
N THR A 22 -12.81 11.38 -1.57
CA THR A 22 -13.03 12.31 -2.68
C THR A 22 -11.96 13.40 -2.74
N ASP A 23 -11.26 13.67 -1.63
CA ASP A 23 -10.10 14.56 -1.57
C ASP A 23 -9.05 13.93 -0.65
N SER A 24 -7.87 13.67 -1.21
CA SER A 24 -6.74 13.03 -0.54
C SER A 24 -5.76 14.00 0.13
N GLN A 25 -5.87 15.32 -0.08
CA GLN A 25 -4.84 16.29 0.31
C GLN A 25 -4.56 16.32 1.81
N HIS A 26 -5.59 16.28 2.66
CA HIS A 26 -5.41 16.29 4.11
C HIS A 26 -4.64 15.06 4.61
N MET A 27 -4.86 13.89 4.00
CA MET A 27 -4.14 12.66 4.36
C MET A 27 -2.70 12.68 3.82
N LEU A 28 -2.49 13.25 2.63
CA LEU A 28 -1.16 13.43 2.05
C LEU A 28 -0.27 14.35 2.91
N ALA A 29 -0.85 15.38 3.55
CA ALA A 29 -0.14 16.25 4.49
C ALA A 29 0.42 15.49 5.71
N ARG A 30 -0.10 14.29 5.99
CA ARG A 30 0.32 13.40 7.09
C ARG A 30 1.13 12.20 6.61
N LYS A 31 1.70 12.27 5.39
CA LYS A 31 2.47 11.17 4.78
C LYS A 31 3.48 10.55 5.73
N ASP A 32 4.34 11.36 6.34
CA ASP A 32 5.44 10.85 7.17
C ASP A 32 4.93 10.13 8.42
N GLU A 33 3.87 10.66 9.05
CA GLU A 33 3.18 10.01 10.18
C GLU A 33 2.57 8.67 9.77
N LEU A 34 1.91 8.61 8.59
CA LEU A 34 1.30 7.39 8.08
C LEU A 34 2.35 6.33 7.75
N VAL A 35 3.46 6.71 7.10
CA VAL A 35 4.56 5.79 6.79
C VAL A 35 5.22 5.29 8.08
N GLN A 36 5.45 6.15 9.07
CA GLN A 36 5.98 5.75 10.36
C GLN A 36 5.05 4.76 11.09
N ALA A 37 3.74 5.00 11.06
CA ALA A 37 2.75 4.08 11.65
C ALA A 37 2.77 2.71 10.94
N LEU A 38 2.96 2.68 9.62
CA LEU A 38 3.13 1.42 8.86
C LEU A 38 4.41 0.69 9.23
N HIS A 39 5.53 1.40 9.47
CA HIS A 39 6.76 0.78 9.98
C HIS A 39 6.58 0.15 11.35
N GLN A 40 5.88 0.84 12.26
CA GLN A 40 5.57 0.30 13.59
C GLN A 40 4.67 -0.94 13.46
N LEU A 41 3.60 -0.86 12.68
CA LEU A 41 2.68 -1.97 12.44
C LEU A 41 3.40 -3.19 11.86
N ARG A 42 4.26 -2.98 10.85
CA ARG A 42 5.08 -4.03 10.25
C ARG A 42 5.94 -4.73 11.29
N THR A 43 6.59 -3.96 12.16
CA THR A 43 7.48 -4.48 13.20
C THR A 43 6.72 -5.25 14.27
N ASP A 44 5.62 -4.70 14.79
CA ASP A 44 4.82 -5.29 15.87
C ASP A 44 4.11 -6.58 15.45
N LYS A 45 3.78 -6.69 14.16
CA LYS A 45 3.07 -7.84 13.59
C LYS A 45 3.95 -8.77 12.80
N HIS A 46 5.25 -8.45 12.67
CA HIS A 46 6.22 -9.20 11.89
C HIS A 46 5.81 -9.39 10.41
N TYR A 47 5.16 -8.39 9.80
CA TYR A 47 4.83 -8.45 8.38
C TYR A 47 6.07 -8.22 7.50
N ASP A 48 6.11 -8.84 6.34
CA ASP A 48 7.05 -8.49 5.28
C ASP A 48 6.68 -7.14 4.66
N LEU A 49 5.38 -6.89 4.45
CA LEU A 49 4.84 -5.65 3.89
C LEU A 49 3.62 -5.16 4.68
N ALA A 50 3.67 -3.91 5.16
CA ALA A 50 2.50 -3.20 5.67
C ALA A 50 2.18 -2.02 4.73
N ALA A 51 0.92 -1.88 4.31
CA ALA A 51 0.54 -0.84 3.37
C ALA A 51 -0.84 -0.21 3.64
N LEU A 52 -0.99 1.03 3.18
CA LEU A 52 -2.24 1.78 3.15
C LEU A 52 -2.48 2.28 1.71
N MET A 53 -3.59 1.86 1.14
CA MET A 53 -4.12 2.44 -0.09
C MET A 53 -5.04 3.61 0.25
N LEU A 54 -4.67 4.81 -0.16
CA LEU A 54 -5.55 5.98 -0.18
C LEU A 54 -6.07 6.18 -1.60
N THR A 55 -7.27 5.67 -1.84
CA THR A 55 -7.93 5.70 -3.15
C THR A 55 -8.71 7.00 -3.32
N ASP A 56 -8.26 7.82 -4.27
CA ASP A 56 -8.87 9.09 -4.63
C ASP A 56 -9.75 8.88 -5.88
N VAL A 57 -11.07 9.03 -5.72
CA VAL A 57 -12.02 8.82 -6.82
C VAL A 57 -11.99 9.93 -7.86
N LEU A 58 -11.53 11.13 -7.51
CA LEU A 58 -11.41 12.24 -8.46
C LEU A 58 -10.13 12.14 -9.29
N GLN A 59 -9.04 11.66 -8.69
CA GLN A 59 -7.78 11.39 -9.40
C GLN A 59 -7.74 10.03 -10.08
N GLU A 60 -8.81 9.24 -9.96
CA GLU A 60 -8.93 7.89 -10.53
C GLU A 60 -7.71 7.00 -10.23
N GLY A 61 -7.23 7.00 -8.99
CA GLY A 61 -6.07 6.20 -8.60
C GLY A 61 -5.89 6.10 -7.09
N SER A 62 -4.84 5.39 -6.69
CA SER A 62 -4.50 5.26 -5.28
C SER A 62 -3.08 5.75 -5.01
N ARG A 63 -2.92 6.53 -3.95
CA ARG A 63 -1.63 6.66 -3.29
C ARG A 63 -1.41 5.42 -2.44
N LEU A 64 -0.33 4.69 -2.70
CA LEU A 64 0.10 3.60 -1.84
C LEU A 64 1.16 4.13 -0.89
N PHE A 65 0.87 4.13 0.41
CA PHE A 65 1.88 4.26 1.46
C PHE A 65 2.25 2.86 1.92
N PHE A 66 3.54 2.62 2.18
CA PHE A 66 3.99 1.29 2.53
C PHE A 66 5.26 1.32 3.40
N ALA A 67 5.43 0.25 4.17
CA ALA A 67 6.65 -0.09 4.87
C ALA A 67 6.99 -1.54 4.51
N GLY A 68 8.20 -1.76 3.98
CA GLY A 68 8.65 -3.04 3.43
C GLY A 68 9.77 -2.81 2.40
N ASP A 69 10.06 -3.84 1.60
CA ASP A 69 11.04 -3.71 0.52
C ASP A 69 10.52 -2.79 -0.61
N GLU A 70 11.24 -1.70 -0.89
CA GLU A 70 10.86 -0.76 -1.95
C GLU A 70 10.99 -1.40 -3.34
N GLN A 71 11.99 -2.27 -3.54
CA GLN A 71 12.23 -2.87 -4.85
C GLN A 71 11.05 -3.76 -5.26
N THR A 72 10.51 -4.54 -4.32
CA THR A 72 9.28 -5.31 -4.51
C THR A 72 8.13 -4.43 -5.01
N ILE A 73 7.88 -3.27 -4.40
CA ILE A 73 6.81 -2.36 -4.83
C ILE A 73 7.07 -1.78 -6.22
N GLN A 74 8.30 -1.33 -6.48
CA GLN A 74 8.69 -0.80 -7.78
C GLN A 74 8.50 -1.83 -8.89
N GLN A 75 8.89 -3.09 -8.65
CA GLN A 75 8.76 -4.18 -9.61
C GLN A 75 7.31 -4.61 -9.81
N ALA A 76 6.54 -4.81 -8.72
CA ALA A 76 5.16 -5.26 -8.79
C ALA A 76 4.25 -4.31 -9.57
N PHE A 77 4.52 -3.01 -9.48
CA PHE A 77 3.68 -1.98 -10.11
C PHE A 77 4.38 -1.23 -11.25
N ASN A 78 5.60 -1.61 -11.62
CA ASN A 78 6.44 -0.91 -12.60
C ASN A 78 6.45 0.62 -12.35
N CYS A 79 6.74 1.02 -11.12
CA CYS A 79 6.62 2.39 -10.64
C CYS A 79 7.90 2.88 -9.96
N LYS A 80 7.98 4.19 -9.70
CA LYS A 80 8.99 4.78 -8.82
C LYS A 80 8.39 5.00 -7.44
N THR A 81 9.19 4.77 -6.40
CA THR A 81 8.82 5.07 -5.01
C THR A 81 9.57 6.29 -4.53
N GLU A 82 8.96 7.01 -3.59
CA GLU A 82 9.57 8.14 -2.91
C GLU A 82 9.16 8.11 -1.44
N ASN A 83 10.13 7.84 -0.57
CA ASN A 83 9.99 7.80 0.89
C ASN A 83 8.78 6.97 1.33
N GLY A 84 8.77 5.67 1.02
CA GLY A 84 7.68 4.76 1.43
C GLY A 84 6.32 5.06 0.80
N SER A 85 6.28 5.73 -0.35
CA SER A 85 5.03 6.02 -1.07
C SER A 85 5.16 6.02 -2.58
N THR A 86 4.06 5.78 -3.29
CA THR A 86 3.98 5.92 -4.75
C THR A 86 2.53 6.17 -5.21
N PHE A 87 2.36 6.81 -6.38
CA PHE A 87 1.05 6.88 -7.04
C PHE A 87 0.86 5.70 -7.96
N LEU A 88 -0.32 5.09 -7.88
CA LEU A 88 -0.74 4.04 -8.78
C LEU A 88 -2.00 4.53 -9.54
N PRO A 89 -1.84 5.09 -10.75
CA PRO A 89 -2.98 5.53 -11.55
C PRO A 89 -3.86 4.33 -11.91
N HIS A 90 -5.18 4.53 -11.90
CA HIS A 90 -6.21 3.52 -12.19
C HIS A 90 -6.22 2.31 -11.25
N VAL A 91 -5.40 2.29 -10.20
CA VAL A 91 -5.46 1.28 -9.15
C VAL A 91 -6.47 1.72 -8.09
N MET A 92 -7.61 1.03 -8.03
CA MET A 92 -8.75 1.39 -7.18
C MET A 92 -9.12 0.27 -6.20
N SER A 93 -8.61 -0.94 -6.42
CA SER A 93 -9.02 -2.12 -5.65
C SER A 93 -7.82 -2.93 -5.17
N ARG A 94 -7.68 -3.02 -3.83
CA ARG A 94 -6.72 -3.94 -3.20
C ARG A 94 -6.84 -5.36 -3.76
N LYS A 95 -8.07 -5.91 -3.79
CA LYS A 95 -8.30 -7.32 -4.16
C LYS A 95 -8.07 -7.61 -5.64
N LYS A 96 -8.44 -6.68 -6.54
CA LYS A 96 -8.35 -6.93 -7.99
C LYS A 96 -7.00 -6.55 -8.59
N GLN A 97 -6.26 -5.64 -7.96
CA GLN A 97 -5.08 -5.02 -8.59
C GLN A 97 -3.82 -5.11 -7.73
N VAL A 98 -3.89 -4.86 -6.43
CA VAL A 98 -2.71 -4.90 -5.55
C VAL A 98 -2.31 -6.33 -5.19
N ILE A 99 -3.26 -7.14 -4.72
CA ILE A 99 -2.97 -8.53 -4.33
C ILE A 99 -2.47 -9.33 -5.55
N PRO A 100 -3.11 -9.31 -6.72
CA PRO A 100 -2.60 -10.06 -7.88
C PRO A 100 -1.22 -9.61 -8.35
N ALA A 101 -0.91 -8.30 -8.30
CA ALA A 101 0.41 -7.79 -8.69
C ALA A 101 1.52 -8.32 -7.76
N LEU A 102 1.30 -8.28 -6.44
CA LEU A 102 2.24 -8.83 -5.46
C LEU A 102 2.35 -10.35 -5.57
N SER A 103 1.23 -11.05 -5.77
CA SER A 103 1.25 -12.50 -6.00
C SER A 103 2.00 -12.91 -7.27
N ALA A 104 1.89 -12.14 -8.35
CA ALA A 104 2.58 -12.42 -9.60
C ALA A 104 4.09 -12.16 -9.55
N LEU A 105 4.55 -11.29 -8.64
CA LEU A 105 5.97 -11.03 -8.44
C LEU A 105 6.64 -12.11 -7.59
N TRP A 106 5.96 -12.59 -6.54
CA TRP A 106 6.51 -13.57 -5.60
C TRP A 106 6.22 -15.04 -5.95
N GLY A 107 5.18 -15.29 -6.73
CA GLY A 107 4.84 -16.62 -7.24
C GLY A 107 5.58 -16.97 -8.51
#